data_AF-A0AA47FFW3-F1
#
_entry.id   AF-A0AA47FFW3-F1
#
_cell.length_a   1.000
_cell.length_b   1.000
_cell.length_c   1.000
_cell.angle_alpha   90.00
_cell.angle_beta   90.00
_cell.angle_gamma   90.00
#
_symmetry.space_group_name_H-M   'P 1'
#
loop_
_entity.id
_entity.type
_entity.pdbx_description
1 polymer ?
#
loop_
_entity_poly.entity_id
_entity_poly.type
_entity_poly.pdbx_seq_one_letter_code
_entity_poly.pdbx_strand_id
1 'polypeptide(L)' 'MGQKKYPDELWRRATRMVLDALADPARAKGAVRRIAEDLGVHPETLRSWVKKAQVDVV' A
#
# COMPACT_ATOMS: atom_id res chain seq x y z
N MET A 1 16.03 -16.06 13.72
CA MET A 1 15.30 -14.78 13.81
C MET A 1 14.39 -14.69 12.59
N GLY A 2 13.08 -14.70 12.82
CA GLY A 2 12.07 -14.94 11.79
C GLY A 2 12.03 -13.81 10.76
N GLN A 3 12.36 -14.13 9.52
CA GLN A 3 12.20 -13.25 8.37
C GLN A 3 10.70 -12.95 8.26
N LYS A 4 10.31 -11.72 8.62
CA LYS A 4 8.93 -11.25 8.49
C LYS A 4 8.57 -11.42 7.00
N LYS A 5 7.53 -12.21 6.71
CA LYS A 5 7.14 -12.63 5.35
C LYS A 5 6.94 -11.47 4.36
N TYR A 6 6.87 -10.24 4.84
CA TYR A 6 6.94 -9.02 4.06
C TYR A 6 7.86 -8.03 4.80
N PRO A 7 8.97 -7.57 4.20
CA PRO A 7 9.86 -6.61 4.83
C PRO A 7 9.14 -5.29 5.04
N ASP A 8 9.52 -4.56 6.09
CA ASP A 8 8.92 -3.27 6.42
C ASP A 8 9.05 -2.23 5.27
N GLU A 9 10.04 -2.45 4.41
CA GLU A 9 10.24 -1.67 3.18
C GLU A 9 9.14 -1.89 2.14
N LEU A 10 8.58 -3.11 2.04
CA LEU A 10 7.56 -3.40 1.03
C LEU A 10 6.25 -2.67 1.37
N TRP A 11 5.75 -2.77 2.60
CA TRP A 11 4.50 -2.09 2.96
C TRP A 11 4.67 -0.57 2.96
N ARG A 12 5.82 -0.03 3.36
CA ARG A 12 6.11 1.41 3.25
C ARG A 12 6.12 1.88 1.80
N ARG A 13 6.80 1.15 0.91
CA ARG A 13 6.84 1.47 -0.53
C ARG A 13 5.46 1.39 -1.16
N ALA A 14 4.73 0.31 -0.91
CA ALA A 14 3.39 0.10 -1.44
C ALA A 14 2.42 1.19 -0.96
N THR A 15 2.48 1.54 0.33
CA THR A 15 1.64 2.60 0.89
C THR A 15 1.97 3.96 0.30
N ARG A 16 3.27 4.28 0.11
CA ARG A 16 3.69 5.52 -0.55
C ARG A 16 3.20 5.61 -2.00
N MET A 17 3.31 4.53 -2.76
CA MET A 17 2.80 4.47 -4.13
C MET A 17 1.28 4.66 -4.17
N VAL A 18 0.54 4.08 -3.21
CA VAL A 18 -0.92 4.26 -3.14
C VAL A 18 -1.26 5.71 -2.79
N LEU A 19 -0.57 6.32 -1.83
CA LEU A 19 -0.81 7.71 -1.45
C LEU A 19 -0.51 8.68 -2.61
N ASP A 20 0.56 8.43 -3.36
CA ASP A 20 0.91 9.17 -4.57
C ASP A 20 -0.18 9.04 -5.64
N ALA A 21 -0.66 7.81 -5.89
CA ALA A 21 -1.75 7.57 -6.83
C ALA A 21 -3.12 8.09 -6.35
N LEU A 22 -3.32 8.25 -5.04
CA LEU A 22 -4.50 8.89 -4.46
C LEU A 22 -4.45 10.41 -4.55
N ALA A 23 -3.25 11.00 -4.67
CA ALA A 23 -3.10 12.44 -4.91
C ALA A 23 -3.63 12.87 -6.28
N ASP A 24 -3.67 11.93 -7.25
CA ASP A 24 -4.33 12.14 -8.53
C ASP A 24 -5.78 11.59 -8.50
N PRO A 25 -6.81 12.45 -8.48
CA PRO A 25 -8.20 12.01 -8.36
C PRO A 25 -8.70 11.21 -9.58
N ALA A 26 -8.04 11.35 -10.74
CA ALA A 26 -8.37 10.56 -11.93
C ALA A 26 -7.82 9.12 -11.86
N ARG A 27 -6.71 8.90 -11.13
CA ARG A 27 -6.05 7.61 -10.92
C ARG A 27 -6.42 6.96 -9.58
N ALA A 28 -6.98 7.72 -8.64
CA ALA A 28 -7.38 7.24 -7.32
C ALA A 28 -8.33 6.02 -7.38
N LYS A 29 -9.26 5.99 -8.35
CA LYS A 29 -10.11 4.83 -8.58
C LYS A 29 -9.28 3.64 -9.08
N GLY A 30 -9.10 2.65 -8.20
CA GLY A 30 -8.38 1.42 -8.52
C GLY A 30 -6.86 1.50 -8.35
N ALA A 31 -6.33 2.61 -7.82
CA ALA A 31 -4.91 2.76 -7.48
C ALA A 31 -4.41 1.60 -6.61
N VAL A 32 -5.16 1.28 -5.54
CA VAL A 32 -4.86 0.15 -4.64
C VAL A 32 -4.78 -1.16 -5.42
N ARG A 33 -5.74 -1.45 -6.31
CA ARG A 33 -5.74 -2.71 -7.08
C ARG A 33 -4.60 -2.77 -8.08
N ARG A 34 -4.27 -1.67 -8.77
CA ARG A 34 -3.13 -1.65 -9.70
C ARG A 34 -1.80 -1.85 -8.99
N ILE A 35 -1.58 -1.19 -7.87
CA ILE A 35 -0.33 -1.28 -7.10
C ILE A 35 -0.21 -2.64 -6.41
N ALA A 36 -1.35 -3.19 -5.97
CA ALA A 36 -1.44 -4.56 -5.47
C ALA A 36 -0.99 -5.58 -6.52
N GLU A 37 -1.53 -5.49 -7.74
CA GLU A 37 -1.15 -6.37 -8.86
C GLU A 37 0.32 -6.17 -9.28
N ASP A 38 0.80 -4.92 -9.34
CA ASP A 38 2.19 -4.56 -9.70
C ASP A 38 3.21 -5.15 -8.71
N LEU A 39 2.86 -5.16 -7.43
CA LEU A 39 3.71 -5.69 -6.36
C LEU A 39 3.42 -7.17 -6.05
N GLY A 40 2.44 -7.80 -6.70
CA GLY A 40 1.97 -9.16 -6.39
C GLY A 40 1.39 -9.31 -4.97
N VAL A 41 0.88 -8.23 -4.38
CA VAL A 41 0.29 -8.19 -3.04
C VAL A 41 -1.23 -8.24 -3.15
N HIS A 42 -1.91 -8.92 -2.22
CA HIS A 42 -3.37 -8.94 -2.22
C HIS A 42 -3.94 -7.53 -1.98
N PRO A 43 -4.92 -7.05 -2.78
CA PRO A 43 -5.43 -5.68 -2.66
C PRO A 43 -6.06 -5.39 -1.30
N GLU A 44 -6.63 -6.39 -0.63
CA GLU A 44 -7.14 -6.25 0.74
C GLU A 44 -6.03 -6.03 1.77
N THR A 45 -4.88 -6.69 1.60
CA THR A 45 -3.68 -6.49 2.44
C THR A 45 -3.16 -5.07 2.28
N LEU A 46 -3.08 -4.59 1.04
CA LEU A 46 -2.63 -3.22 0.75
C LEU A 46 -3.59 -2.17 1.34
N ARG A 47 -4.91 -2.43 1.32
CA ARG A 47 -5.89 -1.55 1.96
C ARG A 47 -5.70 -1.48 3.49
N SER A 48 -5.38 -2.61 4.12
CA SER A 48 -5.06 -2.66 5.55
C SER A 48 -3.79 -1.87 5.89
N TRP A 49 -2.75 -1.96 5.05
CA TRP A 49 -1.51 -1.18 5.21
C TRP A 49 -1.71 0.31 5.06
N VAL A 50 -2.48 0.74 4.06
CA VAL A 50 -2.81 2.17 3.85
C VAL A 50 -3.59 2.73 5.04
N LYS A 51 -4.57 1.96 5.56
CA LYS A 51 -5.30 2.34 6.77
C LYS A 51 -4.38 2.45 7.98
N LYS A 52 -3.45 1.50 8.13
CA LYS A 52 -2.46 1.52 9.22
C LYS A 52 -1.54 2.74 9.12
N ALA A 53 -1.04 3.07 7.94
CA ALA A 53 -0.17 4.23 7.73
C ALA A 53 -0.87 5.57 7.94
N GLN A 54 -2.18 5.67 7.64
CA GLN A 54 -2.97 6.86 7.97
C GLN A 54 -3.17 7.03 9.48
N VAL A 55 -3.27 5.92 10.23
CA VAL A 55 -3.44 5.94 11.69
C VAL A 55 -2.11 6.15 12.43
N ASP A 56 -1.02 5.60 11.92
CA ASP A 56 0.34 5.72 12.51
C ASP A 56 0.95 7.12 12.36
N VAL A 57 0.34 7.99 11.53
CA VAL A 57 0.74 9.40 11.34
C VAL A 57 0.23 10.33 12.47
N VAL A 58 -0.43 9.81 13.50
CA VAL A 58 -0.92 10.55 14.69
C VAL A 58 -0.01 10.38 15.90
#